data_AF-A0A699RFK2-F1
#
_entry.id   AF-A0A699RFK2-F1
#
_cell.length_a   1.000
_cell.length_b   1.000
_cell.length_c   1.000
_cell.angle_alpha   90.00
_cell.angle_beta   90.00
_cell.angle_gamma   90.00
#
_symmetry.space_group_name_H-M   'P 1'
#
loop_
_entity.id
_entity.type
_entity.pdbx_description
1 polymer ?
#
loop_
_entity_poly.entity_id
_entity_poly.type
_entity_poly.pdbx_seq_one_letter_code
_entity_poly.pdbx_strand_id
1 'polypeptide(L)'
;MTTNFRKLDKFEGHDFRRWQKKMYFSLTTLKVVYVLTTPMPELLEDATVEAIRIRAKWENDDYICRGHILNGMFDSLFDLYTNVELTKELWDSLESKYLAEDSSSKKFLDFKHTLKHGKDDLSLVQLGSHLRIEESLRAQDSDKGKGKEVGRPSVNITEEGGKNKHHKQNKG
;
A
#
# COMPACT_ATOMS: atom_id res chain seq x y z
N MET A 1 20.30 -33.35 -1.81
CA MET A 1 20.83 -32.07 -1.28
C MET A 1 19.66 -31.15 -1.04
N THR A 2 19.23 -30.96 0.22
CA THR A 2 18.22 -29.97 0.58
C THR A 2 18.87 -28.60 0.50
N THR A 3 18.62 -27.87 -0.58
CA THR A 3 18.98 -26.46 -0.69
C THR A 3 18.24 -25.72 0.41
N ASN A 4 18.94 -25.40 1.50
CA ASN A 4 18.45 -24.51 2.54
C ASN A 4 18.28 -23.12 1.93
N PHE A 5 17.14 -22.88 1.28
CA PHE A 5 16.72 -21.54 0.93
C PHE A 5 16.60 -20.77 2.25
N ARG A 6 17.55 -19.86 2.49
CA ARG A 6 17.48 -18.95 3.65
C ARG A 6 16.09 -18.33 3.61
N LYS A 7 15.33 -18.53 4.70
CA LYS A 7 14.01 -17.94 4.87
C LYS A 7 14.12 -16.44 4.57
N LEU A 8 13.30 -15.97 3.64
CA LEU A 8 13.27 -14.56 3.27
C LEU A 8 12.81 -13.78 4.52
N ASP A 9 13.52 -12.71 4.87
CA ASP A 9 13.09 -11.82 5.96
C ASP A 9 11.70 -11.27 5.60
N LYS A 10 10.77 -11.29 6.56
CA LYS A 10 9.42 -10.75 6.35
C LYS A 10 9.50 -9.24 6.09
N PHE A 11 8.68 -8.76 5.15
CA PHE A 11 8.54 -7.33 4.87
C PHE A 11 7.65 -6.66 5.90
N GLU A 12 8.17 -5.60 6.53
CA GLU A 12 7.49 -4.84 7.58
C GLU A 12 7.10 -3.42 7.14
N GLY A 13 7.30 -3.08 5.85
CA GLY A 13 6.97 -1.75 5.31
C GLY A 13 8.17 -0.83 5.05
N HIS A 14 9.40 -1.24 5.36
CA HIS A 14 10.62 -0.47 5.11
C HIS A 14 11.64 -1.26 4.27
N ASP A 15 12.62 -0.56 3.68
CA ASP A 15 13.63 -1.14 2.79
C ASP A 15 13.01 -1.95 1.64
N PHE A 16 11.89 -1.46 1.10
CA PHE A 16 11.10 -2.16 0.10
C PHE A 16 11.94 -2.60 -1.10
N ARG A 17 12.83 -1.74 -1.63
CA ARG A 17 13.71 -2.11 -2.75
C ARG A 17 14.58 -3.33 -2.47
N ARG A 18 15.03 -3.53 -1.22
CA ARG A 18 15.83 -4.69 -0.84
C ARG A 18 14.96 -5.93 -0.77
N TRP A 19 13.81 -5.85 -0.09
CA TRP A 19 12.87 -6.97 -0.01
C TRP A 19 12.34 -7.36 -1.39
N GLN A 20 11.93 -6.38 -2.21
CA GLN A 20 11.42 -6.56 -3.56
C GLN A 20 12.41 -7.33 -4.44
N LYS A 21 13.71 -6.98 -4.41
CA LYS A 21 14.75 -7.73 -5.15
C LYS A 21 14.87 -9.19 -4.68
N LYS A 22 14.83 -9.43 -3.38
CA LYS A 22 14.86 -10.80 -2.83
C LYS A 22 13.61 -11.58 -3.25
N MET A 23 12.43 -10.95 -3.17
CA MET A 23 11.15 -11.56 -3.57
C MET A 23 11.13 -11.88 -5.06
N TYR A 24 11.53 -10.95 -5.92
CA TYR A 24 11.62 -11.15 -7.36
C TYR A 24 12.55 -12.33 -7.72
N PHE A 25 13.69 -12.45 -7.04
CA PHE A 25 14.60 -13.59 -7.21
C PHE A 25 13.96 -14.91 -6.79
N SER A 26 13.21 -14.93 -5.69
CA SER A 26 12.44 -16.10 -5.25
C SER A 26 11.41 -16.52 -6.29
N LEU A 27 10.59 -15.59 -6.80
CA LEU A 27 9.58 -15.83 -7.83
C LEU A 27 10.21 -16.30 -9.15
N THR A 28 11.40 -15.80 -9.49
CA THR A 28 12.16 -16.25 -10.66
C THR A 28 12.61 -17.70 -10.51
N THR A 29 13.07 -18.09 -9.31
CA THR A 29 13.47 -19.48 -9.02
C THR A 29 12.29 -20.45 -9.12
N LEU A 30 11.09 -19.98 -8.78
CA LEU A 30 9.83 -20.71 -8.91
C LEU A 30 9.23 -20.69 -10.33
N LYS A 31 9.83 -19.92 -11.25
CA LYS A 31 9.35 -19.73 -12.64
C LYS A 31 7.95 -19.13 -12.77
N VAL A 32 7.50 -18.36 -11.77
CA VAL A 32 6.18 -17.70 -11.77
C VAL A 32 6.27 -16.17 -11.98
N VAL A 33 7.48 -15.61 -12.00
CA VAL A 33 7.70 -14.16 -12.11
C VAL A 33 7.06 -13.51 -13.34
N TYR A 34 6.87 -14.29 -14.42
CA TYR A 34 6.27 -13.81 -15.67
C TYR A 34 4.80 -13.37 -15.50
N VAL A 35 4.10 -13.84 -14.47
CA VAL A 35 2.73 -13.39 -14.15
C VAL A 35 2.70 -11.89 -13.83
N LEU A 36 3.80 -11.32 -13.34
CA LEU A 36 3.91 -9.89 -13.05
C LEU A 36 3.96 -9.01 -14.31
N THR A 37 4.17 -9.59 -15.50
CA THR A 37 4.32 -8.82 -16.75
C THR A 37 3.41 -9.31 -17.87
N THR A 38 2.84 -10.51 -17.75
CA THR A 38 1.97 -11.10 -18.75
C THR A 38 0.51 -11.03 -18.29
N PRO A 39 -0.41 -10.50 -19.10
CA PRO A 39 -1.82 -10.50 -18.76
C PRO A 39 -2.39 -11.92 -18.78
N MET A 40 -3.51 -12.12 -18.08
CA MET A 40 -4.26 -13.37 -18.13
C MET A 40 -4.67 -13.69 -19.58
N PRO A 41 -4.44 -14.93 -20.06
CA PRO A 41 -4.88 -15.33 -21.39
C PRO A 41 -6.40 -15.27 -21.55
N GLU A 42 -6.88 -14.65 -22.62
CA GLU A 42 -8.30 -14.61 -22.96
C GLU A 42 -8.77 -15.97 -23.50
N LEU A 43 -9.97 -16.39 -23.13
CA LEU A 43 -10.64 -17.55 -23.73
C LEU A 43 -11.74 -17.05 -24.66
N LEU A 44 -11.69 -17.48 -25.91
CA LEU A 44 -12.78 -17.31 -26.87
C LEU A 44 -13.81 -18.43 -26.71
N GLU A 45 -15.01 -18.24 -27.24
CA GLU A 45 -16.12 -19.21 -27.12
C GLU A 45 -15.80 -20.58 -27.75
N ASP A 46 -14.91 -20.61 -28.75
CA ASP A 46 -14.41 -21.81 -29.42
C ASP A 46 -13.01 -22.24 -28.91
N ALA A 47 -12.66 -21.87 -27.68
CA ALA A 47 -11.35 -22.14 -27.10
C ALA A 47 -10.94 -23.61 -27.23
N THR A 48 -9.78 -23.80 -27.85
CA THR A 48 -9.15 -25.12 -27.94
C THR A 48 -8.78 -25.64 -26.55
N VAL A 49 -8.68 -26.96 -26.40
CA VAL A 49 -8.19 -27.61 -25.17
C VAL A 49 -6.83 -27.05 -24.74
N GLU A 50 -5.98 -26.67 -25.70
CA GLU A 50 -4.69 -26.06 -25.43
C GLU A 50 -4.82 -24.66 -24.81
N ALA A 51 -5.73 -23.83 -25.32
CA ALA A 51 -5.98 -22.49 -24.76
C ALA A 51 -6.50 -22.57 -23.32
N ILE A 52 -7.41 -23.51 -23.03
CA ILE A 52 -7.90 -23.78 -21.68
C ILE A 52 -6.74 -24.20 -20.76
N ARG A 53 -5.86 -25.08 -21.23
CA ARG A 53 -4.68 -25.53 -20.46
C ARG A 53 -3.70 -24.40 -20.18
N ILE A 54 -3.45 -23.53 -21.16
CA ILE A 54 -2.57 -22.36 -21.00
C ILE A 54 -3.13 -21.41 -19.93
N ARG A 55 -4.44 -21.12 -19.97
CA ARG A 55 -5.07 -20.26 -18.96
C ARG A 55 -5.04 -20.88 -17.57
N ALA A 56 -5.42 -22.16 -17.43
CA ALA A 56 -5.41 -22.84 -16.14
C ALA A 56 -4.00 -22.88 -15.53
N LYS A 57 -2.96 -23.08 -16.35
CA LYS A 57 -1.57 -22.96 -15.91
C LYS A 57 -1.24 -21.55 -15.42
N TRP A 58 -1.65 -20.51 -16.18
CA TRP A 58 -1.42 -19.12 -15.79
C TRP A 58 -2.10 -18.79 -14.45
N GLU A 59 -3.36 -19.20 -14.26
CA GLU A 59 -4.12 -18.99 -13.02
C GLU A 59 -3.47 -19.69 -11.81
N ASN A 60 -2.96 -20.90 -12.00
CA ASN A 60 -2.20 -21.60 -10.96
C ASN A 60 -0.89 -20.87 -10.62
N ASP A 61 -0.14 -20.44 -11.64
CA ASP A 61 1.10 -19.70 -11.43
C ASP A 61 0.85 -18.34 -10.75
N ASP A 62 -0.27 -17.67 -11.05
CA ASP A 62 -0.73 -16.46 -10.38
C ASP A 62 -1.03 -16.72 -8.90
N TYR A 63 -1.81 -17.76 -8.59
CA TYR A 63 -2.09 -18.15 -7.20
C TYR A 63 -0.79 -18.40 -6.40
N ILE A 64 0.16 -19.14 -6.99
CA ILE A 64 1.46 -19.41 -6.37
C ILE A 64 2.25 -18.11 -6.15
N CYS A 65 2.32 -17.25 -7.17
CA CYS A 65 3.04 -15.98 -7.11
C CYS A 65 2.50 -15.08 -6.00
N ARG A 66 1.16 -14.91 -5.96
CA ARG A 66 0.45 -14.16 -4.91
C ARG A 66 0.73 -14.72 -3.53
N GLY A 67 0.62 -16.05 -3.35
CA GLY A 67 0.88 -16.70 -2.08
C GLY A 67 2.32 -16.48 -1.58
N HIS A 68 3.31 -16.50 -2.46
CA HIS A 68 4.70 -16.22 -2.10
C HIS A 68 4.94 -14.77 -1.69
N ILE A 69 4.33 -13.82 -2.40
CA ILE A 69 4.40 -12.39 -2.05
C ILE A 69 3.80 -12.20 -0.65
N LEU A 70 2.56 -12.67 -0.42
CA LEU A 70 1.86 -12.54 0.86
C LEU A 70 2.62 -13.20 2.01
N ASN A 71 3.13 -14.42 1.82
CA ASN A 71 3.94 -15.12 2.83
C ASN A 71 5.26 -14.41 3.14
N GLY A 72 5.76 -13.58 2.23
CA GLY A 72 6.93 -12.75 2.41
C GLY A 72 6.69 -11.49 3.24
N MET A 73 5.47 -11.24 3.72
CA MET A 73 5.08 -10.04 4.45
C MET A 73 4.80 -10.33 5.93
N PHE A 74 4.80 -9.28 6.75
CA PHE A 74 4.32 -9.35 8.12
C PHE A 74 2.79 -9.50 8.17
N ASP A 75 2.26 -10.06 9.26
CA ASP A 75 0.86 -10.49 9.34
C ASP A 75 -0.10 -9.29 9.17
N SER A 76 0.26 -8.11 9.69
CA SER A 76 -0.51 -6.87 9.51
C SER A 76 -0.61 -6.42 8.04
N LEU A 77 0.42 -6.68 7.23
CA LEU A 77 0.40 -6.41 5.79
C LEU A 77 -0.31 -7.52 5.03
N PHE A 78 -0.16 -8.77 5.47
CA PHE A 78 -0.90 -9.90 4.91
C PHE A 78 -2.41 -9.64 4.97
N ASP A 79 -2.93 -9.26 6.13
CA ASP A 79 -4.36 -9.00 6.34
C ASP A 79 -4.89 -7.87 5.45
N LEU A 80 -4.07 -6.85 5.19
CA LEU A 80 -4.43 -5.73 4.32
C LEU A 80 -4.55 -6.15 2.85
N TYR A 81 -3.69 -7.05 2.40
CA TYR A 81 -3.54 -7.39 0.99
C TYR A 81 -4.13 -8.76 0.60
N THR A 82 -4.57 -9.58 1.56
CA THR A 82 -5.07 -10.95 1.30
C THR A 82 -6.27 -11.02 0.35
N ASN A 83 -7.04 -9.94 0.20
CA ASN A 83 -8.22 -9.87 -0.65
C ASN A 83 -7.92 -9.38 -2.08
N VAL A 84 -6.67 -9.07 -2.40
CA VAL A 84 -6.28 -8.72 -3.78
C VAL A 84 -6.24 -10.00 -4.62
N GLU A 85 -7.05 -10.06 -5.68
CA GLU A 85 -7.23 -11.29 -6.45
C GLU A 85 -6.08 -11.57 -7.40
N LEU A 86 -5.53 -10.54 -8.06
CA LEU A 86 -4.48 -10.68 -9.06
C LEU A 86 -3.11 -10.32 -8.50
N THR A 87 -2.11 -11.15 -8.78
CA THR A 87 -0.72 -10.88 -8.36
C THR A 87 -0.23 -9.54 -8.90
N LYS A 88 -0.60 -9.19 -10.14
CA LYS A 88 -0.21 -7.93 -10.76
C LYS A 88 -0.70 -6.72 -9.96
N GLU A 89 -1.97 -6.72 -9.57
CA GLU A 89 -2.57 -5.63 -8.79
C GLU A 89 -1.93 -5.52 -7.41
N LEU A 90 -1.64 -6.65 -6.77
CA LEU A 90 -0.92 -6.69 -5.51
C LEU A 90 0.47 -6.07 -5.67
N TRP A 91 1.23 -6.51 -6.65
CA TRP A 91 2.58 -6.02 -6.92
C TRP A 91 2.60 -4.51 -7.19
N ASP A 92 1.69 -4.02 -8.04
CA ASP A 92 1.58 -2.61 -8.39
C ASP A 92 1.19 -1.74 -7.19
N SER A 93 0.30 -2.25 -6.34
CA SER A 93 -0.10 -1.57 -5.10
C SER A 93 1.09 -1.42 -4.16
N LEU A 94 1.94 -2.44 -4.06
CA LEU A 94 3.16 -2.40 -3.23
C LEU A 94 4.20 -1.45 -3.80
N GLU A 95 4.44 -1.50 -5.12
CA GLU A 95 5.34 -0.55 -5.77
C GLU A 95 4.83 0.89 -5.57
N SER A 96 3.56 1.16 -5.85
CA SER A 96 3.00 2.50 -5.70
C SER A 96 3.15 3.06 -4.29
N LYS A 97 2.92 2.23 -3.26
CA LYS A 97 2.99 2.68 -1.87
C LYS A 97 4.43 2.85 -1.40
N TYR A 98 5.27 1.83 -1.59
CA TYR A 98 6.55 1.76 -0.89
C TYR A 98 7.75 2.26 -1.72
N LEU A 99 7.68 2.37 -3.05
CA LEU A 99 8.79 2.94 -3.83
C LEU A 99 9.03 4.43 -3.51
N ALA A 100 7.94 5.16 -3.24
CA ALA A 100 7.95 6.58 -2.88
C ALA A 100 8.48 6.78 -1.45
N GLU A 101 7.97 6.00 -0.48
CA GLU A 101 8.39 6.02 0.92
C GLU A 101 9.89 5.68 1.09
N ASP A 102 10.40 4.66 0.38
CA ASP A 102 11.83 4.30 0.39
C ASP A 102 12.71 5.45 -0.13
N SER A 103 12.20 6.24 -1.09
CA SER A 103 12.93 7.39 -1.64
C SER A 103 13.00 8.52 -0.61
N SER A 104 11.89 8.81 0.06
CA SER A 104 11.82 9.83 1.11
C SER A 104 12.69 9.46 2.31
N SER A 105 12.57 8.22 2.80
CA SER A 105 13.30 7.73 3.97
C SER A 105 14.81 7.80 3.78
N LYS A 106 15.30 7.44 2.59
CA LYS A 106 16.73 7.55 2.25
C LYS A 106 17.20 9.00 2.23
N LYS A 107 16.44 9.90 1.59
CA LYS A 107 16.77 11.34 1.55
C LYS A 107 16.81 11.95 2.95
N PHE A 108 15.90 11.54 3.84
CA PHE A 108 15.91 12.00 5.23
C PHE A 108 17.12 11.47 6.01
N LEU A 109 17.51 10.22 5.78
CA LEU A 109 18.72 9.66 6.41
C LEU A 109 19.99 10.38 5.94
N ASP A 110 20.09 10.64 4.63
CA ASP A 110 21.18 11.42 4.03
C ASP A 110 21.20 12.84 4.60
N PHE A 111 20.03 13.48 4.71
CA PHE A 111 19.89 14.80 5.33
C PHE A 111 20.34 14.83 6.80
N LYS A 112 19.94 13.83 7.59
CA LYS A 112 20.35 13.67 8.99
C LYS A 112 21.86 13.42 9.11
N HIS A 113 22.44 12.64 8.19
CA HIS A 113 23.89 12.42 8.14
C HIS A 113 24.63 13.73 7.82
N THR A 114 24.13 14.51 6.85
CA THR A 114 24.64 15.86 6.54
C THR A 114 24.52 16.80 7.74
N LEU A 115 23.41 16.78 8.49
CA LEU A 115 23.29 17.58 9.72
C LEU A 115 24.28 17.17 10.82
N LYS A 116 24.57 15.87 10.94
CA LYS A 116 25.45 15.35 12.00
C LYS A 116 26.93 15.57 11.71
N HIS A 117 27.32 15.55 10.44
CA HIS A 117 28.72 15.60 10.02
C HIS A 117 29.08 16.84 9.18
N GLY A 118 28.08 17.63 8.78
CA GLY A 118 28.26 18.89 8.08
C GLY A 118 28.68 19.99 9.04
N LYS A 119 29.89 20.51 8.81
CA LYS A 119 30.36 21.81 9.32
C LYS A 119 29.84 22.99 8.47
N ASP A 120 29.08 22.71 7.41
CA ASP A 120 28.57 23.70 6.48
C ASP A 120 27.20 24.21 6.94
N ASP A 121 27.02 25.54 6.98
CA ASP A 121 25.76 26.18 7.34
C ASP A 121 24.64 25.73 6.40
N LEU A 122 23.79 24.83 6.90
CA LEU A 122 22.58 24.42 6.20
C LEU A 122 21.61 25.60 6.20
N SER A 123 21.42 26.26 5.06
CA SER A 123 20.55 27.45 5.02
C SER A 123 19.10 27.09 5.36
N LEU A 124 18.41 27.99 6.06
CA LEU A 124 16.98 27.90 6.37
C LEU A 124 16.12 27.66 5.12
N VAL A 125 16.57 28.16 3.96
CA VAL A 125 15.92 27.95 2.66
C VAL A 125 16.05 26.50 2.19
N GLN A 126 17.23 25.87 2.35
CA GLN A 126 17.44 24.45 2.01
C GLN A 126 16.64 23.54 2.96
N LEU A 127 16.62 23.84 4.26
CA LEU A 127 15.81 23.11 5.24
C LEU A 127 14.31 23.25 4.93
N GLY A 128 13.83 24.47 4.70
CA GLY A 128 12.42 24.74 4.38
C GLY A 128 11.97 24.07 3.07
N SER A 129 12.85 24.04 2.06
CA SER A 129 12.57 23.32 0.81
C SER A 129 12.42 21.82 1.05
N HIS A 130 13.29 21.21 1.88
CA HIS A 130 13.22 19.79 2.19
C HIS A 130 11.93 19.43 2.95
N LEU A 131 11.57 20.21 3.97
CA LEU A 131 10.33 20.01 4.75
C LEU A 131 9.08 20.18 3.88
N ARG A 132 9.05 21.19 3.00
CA ARG A 132 7.91 21.44 2.11
C ARG A 132 7.70 20.32 1.10
N ILE A 133 8.79 19.72 0.61
CA ILE A 133 8.72 18.57 -0.31
C ILE A 133 8.21 17.33 0.43
N GLU A 134 8.70 17.06 1.64
CA GLU A 134 8.26 15.92 2.47
C GLU A 134 6.77 16.04 2.84
N GLU A 135 6.33 17.22 3.27
CA GLU A 135 4.94 17.49 3.59
C GLU A 135 4.01 17.37 2.37
N SER A 136 4.46 17.84 1.20
CA SER A 136 3.68 17.74 -0.03
C SER A 136 3.49 16.28 -0.49
N LEU A 137 4.48 15.42 -0.27
CA LEU A 137 4.39 13.99 -0.59
C LEU A 137 3.40 13.28 0.35
N ARG A 138 3.48 13.54 1.66
CA ARG A 138 2.54 12.99 2.66
C ARG A 138 1.10 13.44 2.42
N ALA A 139 0.90 14.69 2.00
CA ALA A 139 -0.43 15.24 1.74
C ALA A 139 -1.13 14.54 0.54
N GLN A 140 -0.38 14.13 -0.49
CA GLN A 140 -0.93 13.44 -1.65
C GLN A 140 -1.42 12.01 -1.35
N ASP A 141 -0.86 11.33 -0.34
CA ASP A 141 -1.33 10.01 0.10
C ASP A 141 -2.71 10.06 0.78
N SER A 142 -3.07 11.21 1.36
CA SER A 142 -4.34 11.37 2.08
C SER A 142 -5.56 11.62 1.18
N ASP A 143 -5.36 12.01 -0.08
CA ASP A 143 -6.46 12.40 -0.99
C ASP A 143 -6.94 11.26 -1.91
N LYS A 144 -6.17 10.18 -2.07
CA LYS A 144 -6.56 9.00 -2.88
C LYS A 144 -7.59 8.07 -2.21
N GLY A 145 -8.10 8.42 -1.02
CA GLY A 145 -9.05 7.62 -0.24
C GLY A 145 -10.54 7.98 -0.40
N LYS A 146 -10.93 8.98 -1.19
CA LYS A 146 -12.35 9.32 -1.35
C LYS A 146 -13.03 8.55 -2.48
N GLY A 147 -13.27 7.27 -2.23
CA GLY A 147 -14.40 6.56 -2.83
C GLY A 147 -15.70 7.28 -2.47
N LYS A 148 -16.60 7.43 -3.45
CA LYS A 148 -17.92 8.06 -3.30
C LYS A 148 -18.69 7.44 -2.13
N GLU A 149 -18.87 8.19 -1.05
CA GLU A 149 -19.86 7.87 -0.03
C GLU A 149 -21.24 8.28 -0.58
N VAL A 150 -22.03 7.27 -0.96
CA VAL A 150 -23.46 7.43 -1.24
C VAL A 150 -24.17 7.61 0.10
N GLY A 151 -24.79 8.77 0.28
CA GLY A 151 -25.99 8.96 1.09
C GLY A 151 -25.81 8.93 2.60
N ARG A 152 -25.41 10.05 3.21
CA ARG A 152 -25.69 10.33 4.62
C ARG A 152 -27.01 11.12 4.72
N PRO A 153 -28.00 10.73 5.54
CA PRO A 153 -29.23 11.47 5.66
C PRO A 153 -28.97 12.79 6.38
N SER A 154 -29.46 13.87 5.78
CA SER A 154 -29.46 15.23 6.30
C SER A 154 -30.39 15.33 7.51
N VAL A 155 -29.82 15.51 8.69
CA VAL A 155 -30.58 15.89 9.88
C VAL A 155 -30.77 17.41 9.85
N ASN A 156 -31.95 17.86 9.44
CA ASN A 156 -32.38 19.24 9.63
C ASN A 156 -32.62 19.49 11.12
N ILE A 157 -31.96 20.50 11.68
CA ILE A 157 -32.31 21.03 13.01
C ILE A 157 -33.48 21.99 12.79
N THR A 158 -34.69 21.54 13.11
CA THR A 158 -35.86 22.41 13.26
C THR A 158 -35.80 23.03 14.66
N GLU A 159 -35.67 24.37 14.75
CA GLU A 159 -35.99 25.10 15.97
C GLU A 159 -37.50 24.98 16.23
N GLU A 160 -37.88 24.04 17.09
CA GLU A 160 -39.21 24.02 17.67
C GLU A 160 -39.22 24.87 18.94
N GLY A 161 -40.04 25.92 18.91
CA GLY A 161 -40.22 26.83 20.04
C GLY A 161 -40.92 26.18 21.23
N GLY A 162 -40.60 26.71 22.41
CA GLY A 162 -41.48 26.69 23.57
C GLY A 162 -40.95 25.90 24.77
N LYS A 163 -40.53 26.63 25.81
CA LYS A 163 -41.08 26.58 27.19
C LYS A 163 -40.16 27.35 28.14
N ASN A 164 -40.64 28.47 28.65
CA ASN A 164 -40.22 28.98 29.96
C ASN A 164 -41.46 29.13 30.85
N LYS A 165 -41.67 28.16 31.74
CA LYS A 165 -42.52 28.31 32.93
C LYS A 165 -41.61 28.63 34.11
N HIS A 166 -41.62 29.89 34.56
CA HIS A 166 -41.17 30.21 35.92
C HIS A 166 -42.34 30.03 36.87
N HIS A 167 -42.21 29.07 37.80
CA HIS A 167 -42.96 29.09 39.04
C HIS A 167 -42.00 28.76 40.17
N LYS A 168 -41.76 29.74 41.05
CA LYS A 168 -41.31 29.48 42.42
C LYS A 168 -42.14 30.33 43.38
N GLN A 169 -42.79 29.61 44.27
CA GLN A 169 -43.59 30.00 45.43
C GLN A 169 -42.76 30.91 46.38
N ASN A 170 -43.29 31.67 47.35
CA ASN A 170 -44.37 31.34 48.29
C ASN A 170 -44.74 32.58 49.14
N LYS A 171 -46.02 32.63 49.54
CA LYS A 171 -46.68 33.11 50.79
C LYS A 171 -46.01 34.14 51.72
N GLY A 172 -46.81 35.14 52.09
CA GLY A 172 -46.67 36.06 53.21
C GLY A 172 -47.66 37.21 53.06
#